data_AF-A0A920LK35-F1
#
_entry.id   AF-A0A920LK35-F1
#
_cell.length_a   1.000
_cell.length_b   1.000
_cell.length_c   1.000
_cell.angle_alpha   90.00
_cell.angle_beta   90.00
_cell.angle_gamma   90.00
#
_symmetry.space_group_name_H-M   'P 1'
#
loop_
_entity.id
_entity.type
_entity.pdbx_description
1 polymer ?
#
loop_
_entity_poly.entity_id
_entity_poly.type
_entity_poly.pdbx_seq_one_letter_code
_entity_poly.pdbx_strand_id
1 'polypeptide(L)' 'MNMNKLSVKTMAEYFAEGKNPDILYWVGSAGSFDDRAKKINQSFCENFK' A
#
# COMPACT_ATOMS: atom_id res chain seq x y z
N MET A 1 16.21 -4.22 17.51
CA MET A 1 15.51 -4.81 16.35
C MET A 1 15.46 -3.75 15.27
N ASN A 2 16.10 -3.99 14.13
CA ASN A 2 16.12 -3.04 13.02
C ASN A 2 14.70 -2.97 12.42
N MET A 3 13.95 -1.92 12.77
CA MET A 3 12.72 -1.56 12.07
C MET A 3 13.12 -1.04 10.69
N ASN A 4 13.29 -1.96 9.73
CA ASN A 4 13.41 -1.59 8.32
C ASN A 4 12.14 -0.84 7.95
N LYS A 5 12.29 0.45 7.64
CA LYS A 5 11.24 1.28 7.07
C LYS A 5 10.84 0.61 5.75
N LEU A 6 9.69 -0.05 5.72
CA LEU A 6 9.14 -0.58 4.47
C LEU A 6 8.95 0.61 3.53
N SER A 7 9.28 0.44 2.25
CA SER A 7 9.03 1.47 1.24
C SER A 7 7.80 0.99 0.46
N VAL A 8 6.63 1.54 0.79
CA VAL A 8 5.39 1.21 0.07
C VAL A 8 5.33 1.98 -1.24
N LYS A 9 5.58 1.27 -2.34
CA LYS A 9 5.35 1.75 -3.71
C LYS A 9 4.01 1.24 -4.24
N THR A 10 3.41 2.01 -5.14
CA THR A 10 2.24 1.62 -5.91
C THR A 10 2.60 0.54 -6.92
N MET A 11 1.59 -0.24 -7.34
CA MET A 11 1.78 -1.23 -8.40
C MET A 11 2.30 -0.61 -9.71
N ALA A 12 1.89 0.63 -10.01
CA ALA A 12 2.35 1.35 -11.19
C ALA A 12 3.87 1.64 -11.15
N GLU A 13 4.40 2.02 -9.98
CA GLU A 13 5.83 2.25 -9.78
C GLU A 13 6.63 0.95 -9.88
N TYR A 14 6.13 -0.15 -9.31
CA TYR A 14 6.75 -1.48 -9.45
C TYR A 14 6.80 -1.92 -10.92
N PHE A 15 5.71 -1.72 -11.65
CA PHE A 15 5.63 -2.01 -13.07
C PHE A 15 6.62 -1.16 -13.89
N ALA A 16 6.74 0.13 -13.59
CA ALA A 16 7.69 1.03 -14.24
C ALA A 16 9.17 0.64 -13.96
N GLU A 17 9.46 0.07 -12.79
CA GLU A 17 10.78 -0.49 -12.45
C GLU A 17 11.04 -1.87 -13.04
N GLY A 18 10.05 -2.51 -13.68
CA GLY A 18 10.14 -3.89 -14.17
C GLY A 18 10.29 -4.92 -13.05
N LYS A 19 9.88 -4.58 -11.83
CA LYS A 19 9.96 -5.45 -10.65
C LYS A 19 8.57 -5.95 -10.27
N ASN A 20 8.50 -7.19 -9.81
CA ASN A 20 7.29 -7.75 -9.23
C ASN A 20 7.34 -7.61 -7.70
N PRO A 21 6.27 -7.13 -7.06
CA PRO A 21 6.23 -7.04 -5.60
C PRO A 21 6.12 -8.44 -4.97
N ASP A 22 6.81 -8.64 -3.84
CA ASP A 22 6.69 -9.88 -3.04
C ASP A 22 5.33 -9.96 -2.33
N ILE A 23 4.79 -8.81 -1.94
CA ILE A 23 3.51 -8.66 -1.26
C ILE A 23 2.72 -7.54 -1.93
N LEU A 24 1.51 -7.85 -2.38
CA LEU A 24 0.58 -6.89 -2.96
C LEU A 24 -0.60 -6.68 -2.01
N TYR A 25 -0.81 -5.43 -1.59
CA TYR A 25 -1.99 -5.02 -0.84
C TYR A 25 -3.03 -4.44 -1.79
N TRP A 26 -4.15 -5.15 -1.96
CA TRP A 26 -5.24 -4.73 -2.85
C TRP A 26 -6.40 -4.12 -2.07
N VAL A 27 -6.85 -2.93 -2.48
CA VAL A 27 -8.01 -2.27 -1.88
C VAL A 27 -9.23 -2.50 -2.77
N GLY A 28 -10.26 -3.15 -2.23
CA GLY A 28 -11.54 -3.35 -2.91
C GLY A 28 -12.43 -2.09 -2.91
N SER A 29 -13.57 -2.17 -3.60
CA SER A 29 -14.50 -1.03 -3.80
C SER A 29 -14.90 -0.31 -2.51
N ALA A 30 -15.31 -1.05 -1.47
CA ALA A 30 -15.66 -0.46 -0.17
C ALA A 30 -14.49 0.37 0.42
N GLY A 31 -13.25 -0.11 0.28
CA GLY A 31 -12.06 0.61 0.74
C GLY A 31 -11.69 1.85 -0.09
N SER A 32 -12.30 2.04 -1.26
CA SER A 32 -12.09 3.20 -2.13
C SER A 32 -13.17 4.27 -1.96
N PHE A 33 -14.42 3.85 -1.71
CA PHE A 33 -15.58 4.75 -1.69
C PHE A 33 -16.17 5.02 -0.31
N ASP A 34 -16.06 4.09 0.65
CA ASP A 34 -16.51 4.33 2.02
C ASP A 34 -15.42 5.10 2.79
N ASP A 35 -15.74 6.28 3.32
CA ASP A 35 -14.78 7.17 3.97
C ASP A 35 -14.12 6.55 5.21
N ARG A 36 -14.84 5.68 5.94
CA ARG A 36 -14.30 4.99 7.11
C ARG A 36 -13.29 3.93 6.67
N ALA A 37 -13.64 3.10 5.69
CA ALA A 37 -12.74 2.08 5.15
C ALA A 37 -11.51 2.72 4.49
N LYS A 38 -11.68 3.82 3.75
CA LYS A 38 -10.61 4.59 3.12
C LYS A 38 -9.59 5.11 4.13
N LYS A 39 -10.03 5.71 5.24
CA LYS A 39 -9.14 6.19 6.32
C LYS A 39 -8.30 5.06 6.90
N ILE A 40 -8.92 3.91 7.19
CA ILE A 40 -8.23 2.74 7.74
C ILE A 40 -7.15 2.26 6.76
N ASN A 41 -7.47 2.13 5.47
CA ASN A 41 -6.52 1.66 4.46
C ASN A 41 -5.38 2.65 4.24
N GLN A 42 -5.65 3.96 4.27
CA GLN A 42 -4.63 5.01 4.16
C GLN A 42 -3.68 4.98 5.35
N SER A 43 -4.20 4.97 6.58
CA SER A 43 -3.38 4.88 7.79
C SER A 43 -2.56 3.59 7.83
N PHE A 44 -3.09 2.48 7.34
CA PHE A 44 -2.31 1.25 7.16
C PHE A 44 -1.10 1.51 6.26
N CYS A 45 -1.28 2.05 5.05
CA CYS A 45 -0.19 2.34 4.13
C CYS A 45 0.81 3.40 4.62
N GLU A 46 0.34 4.45 5.31
CA GLU A 46 1.20 5.53 5.86
C GLU A 46 2.18 5.03 6.92
N ASN A 47 1.78 4.09 7.77
CA ASN A 47 2.66 3.49 8.77
C ASN A 47 3.83 2.70 8.17
N PHE A 48 3.76 2.40 6.88
CA PHE A 48 4.78 1.67 6.13
C PHE A 48 5.42 2.53 5.02
N LYS A 49 5.31 3.86 5.06
CA LYS A 49 6.04 4.78 4.17
C LYS A 49 7.19 5.48 4.90
#